data_AF-A0A660Q3L9-F1
#
_entry.id   AF-A0A660Q3L9-F1
#
_cell.length_a   1.000
_cell.length_b   1.000
_cell.length_c   1.000
_cell.angle_alpha   90.00
_cell.angle_beta   90.00
_cell.angle_gamma   90.00
#
_symmetry.space_group_name_H-M   'P 1'
#
loop_
_entity.id
_entity.type
_entity.pdbx_description
1 polymer ?
#
loop_
_entity_poly.entity_id
_entity_poly.type
_entity_poly.pdbx_seq_one_letter_code
_entity_poly.pdbx_strand_id
1 'polypeptide(L)'
;MGYCNQEYAEEMKAARVYLVAAAVMAAASLSLFAWDYLPVDVAADDPEWKWRDTLAKVLGGQREASVEGGRVDVLTEQWAIELDWPHKWHEGIGQVLHYAMLTDRKPVLALMSHARSPETMHRKTLQRLELVEKTCRAYGIRLLVLLPQRPPHRSSSTGKRGGAQFWLNTRTGVRHRPGCRYYRNTEEGRPCTADEGRPCALCSP
;
A
#
# COMPACT_ATOMS: atom_id res chain seq x y z
N MET A 1 -20.88 64.15 2.68
CA MET A 1 -19.84 63.47 3.49
C MET A 1 -20.17 61.98 3.63
N GLY A 2 -20.16 61.22 2.53
CA GLY A 2 -20.54 59.78 2.54
C GLY A 2 -19.63 58.87 1.71
N TYR A 3 -18.79 59.43 0.84
CA TYR A 3 -17.93 58.65 -0.07
C TYR A 3 -16.70 58.03 0.60
N CYS A 4 -16.17 58.65 1.66
CA CYS A 4 -14.98 58.16 2.37
C CYS A 4 -15.24 56.81 3.08
N ASN A 5 -16.43 56.58 3.63
CA ASN A 5 -16.74 55.35 4.37
C ASN A 5 -16.94 54.12 3.47
N GLN A 6 -17.29 54.33 2.20
CA GLN A 6 -17.58 53.23 1.28
C GLN A 6 -16.29 52.69 0.66
N GLU A 7 -15.33 53.56 0.36
CA GLU A 7 -14.00 53.18 -0.13
C GLU A 7 -13.20 52.44 0.95
N TYR A 8 -13.20 52.93 2.20
CA TYR A 8 -12.63 52.22 3.34
C TYR A 8 -13.28 50.84 3.59
N ALA A 9 -14.59 50.71 3.36
CA ALA A 9 -15.28 49.43 3.53
C ALA A 9 -14.91 48.42 2.44
N GLU A 10 -14.72 48.87 1.20
CA GLU A 10 -14.28 48.02 0.10
C GLU A 10 -12.80 47.63 0.23
N GLU A 11 -11.92 48.54 0.66
CA GLU A 11 -10.52 48.22 0.99
C GLU A 11 -10.40 47.21 2.14
N MET A 12 -11.23 47.36 3.18
CA MET A 12 -11.25 46.41 4.30
C MET A 12 -11.87 45.05 3.92
N LYS A 13 -12.80 45.00 2.96
CA LYS A 13 -13.28 43.75 2.37
C LYS A 13 -12.19 43.09 1.53
N ALA A 14 -11.51 43.84 0.67
CA ALA A 14 -10.41 43.34 -0.16
C ALA A 14 -9.25 42.81 0.70
N ALA A 15 -8.87 43.53 1.77
CA ALA A 15 -7.84 43.10 2.72
C ALA A 15 -8.26 41.85 3.50
N ARG A 16 -9.53 41.73 3.89
CA ARG A 16 -10.08 40.50 4.52
C ARG A 16 -10.13 39.33 3.55
N VAL A 17 -10.50 39.55 2.30
CA VAL A 17 -10.48 38.54 1.24
C VAL A 17 -9.04 38.08 0.97
N TYR A 18 -8.08 39.00 0.94
CA TYR A 18 -6.64 38.67 0.81
C TYR A 18 -6.09 37.93 2.02
N LEU A 19 -6.45 38.32 3.24
CA LEU A 19 -6.04 37.62 4.47
C LEU A 19 -6.65 36.22 4.56
N VAL A 20 -7.92 36.05 4.16
CA VAL A 20 -8.58 34.73 4.09
C VAL A 20 -7.97 33.90 2.97
N ALA A 21 -7.70 34.47 1.79
CA ALA A 21 -7.04 33.78 0.68
C ALA A 21 -5.59 33.37 1.05
N ALA A 22 -4.82 34.24 1.71
CA ALA A 22 -3.48 33.94 2.20
C ALA A 22 -3.49 32.88 3.31
N ALA A 23 -4.50 32.88 4.20
CA ALA A 23 -4.67 31.84 5.22
C ALA A 23 -5.13 30.50 4.62
N VAL A 24 -5.94 30.51 3.57
CA VAL A 24 -6.31 29.30 2.80
C VAL A 24 -5.11 28.78 2.01
N MET A 25 -4.28 29.65 1.43
CA MET A 25 -3.02 29.26 0.78
C MET A 25 -1.99 28.75 1.81
N ALA A 26 -1.94 29.34 3.02
CA ALA A 26 -1.12 28.86 4.12
C ALA A 26 -1.61 27.50 4.66
N ALA A 27 -2.92 27.28 4.77
CA ALA A 27 -3.53 26.01 5.18
C ALA A 27 -3.38 24.93 4.09
N ALA A 28 -3.46 25.30 2.80
CA ALA A 28 -3.15 24.41 1.68
C ALA A 28 -1.65 24.10 1.58
N SER A 29 -0.78 24.98 2.11
CA SER A 29 0.66 24.72 2.26
C SER A 29 1.03 23.93 3.53
N LEU A 30 0.07 23.68 4.43
CA LEU A 30 0.25 22.99 5.71
C LEU A 30 0.03 21.47 5.65
N SER A 31 -0.08 20.88 4.45
CA SER A 31 -0.10 19.42 4.29
C SER A 31 0.64 18.96 3.02
N LEU A 32 1.91 19.32 2.92
CA LEU A 32 2.76 18.85 1.81
C LEU A 32 3.63 17.64 2.18
N PHE A 33 3.66 17.19 3.44
CA PHE A 33 4.68 16.23 3.92
C PHE A 33 4.18 15.23 4.98
N ALA A 34 2.99 14.66 4.74
CA ALA A 34 2.57 13.39 5.34
C ALA A 34 2.03 12.50 4.22
N TRP A 35 2.16 11.17 4.37
CA TRP A 35 1.56 10.25 3.41
C TRP A 35 0.03 10.30 3.50
N ASP A 36 -0.63 10.02 2.38
CA ASP A 36 -2.08 9.95 2.33
C ASP A 36 -2.57 8.53 2.56
N TYR A 37 -3.73 8.39 3.21
CA TYR A 37 -4.46 7.13 3.26
C TYR A 37 -5.59 7.14 2.24
N LEU A 38 -5.69 6.07 1.44
CA LEU A 38 -6.77 5.88 0.49
C LEU A 38 -7.54 4.59 0.80
N PRO A 39 -8.76 4.69 1.35
CA PRO A 39 -9.67 3.56 1.44
C PRO A 39 -10.00 3.02 0.05
N VAL A 40 -9.83 1.73 -0.16
CA VAL A 40 -10.13 1.05 -1.43
C VAL A 40 -11.03 -0.17 -1.19
N ASP A 41 -11.98 -0.37 -2.10
CA ASP A 41 -12.90 -1.51 -2.04
C ASP A 41 -12.19 -2.80 -2.49
N VAL A 42 -11.33 -3.34 -1.65
CA VAL A 42 -10.63 -4.64 -1.79
C VAL A 42 -10.52 -5.32 -0.43
N ALA A 43 -10.27 -6.63 -0.45
CA ALA A 43 -9.93 -7.41 0.73
C ALA A 43 -8.40 -7.43 0.93
N ALA A 44 -7.95 -7.53 2.19
CA ALA A 44 -6.52 -7.48 2.52
C ALA A 44 -5.69 -8.63 1.91
N ASP A 45 -6.35 -9.72 1.52
CA ASP A 45 -5.84 -10.94 0.92
C ASP A 45 -6.16 -11.05 -0.59
N ASP A 46 -6.73 -10.01 -1.19
CA ASP A 46 -6.90 -9.95 -2.63
C ASP A 46 -5.54 -9.94 -3.35
N PRO A 47 -5.44 -10.56 -4.54
CA PRO A 47 -4.22 -10.53 -5.34
C PRO A 47 -3.90 -9.11 -5.81
N GLU A 48 -2.61 -8.81 -5.99
CA GLU A 48 -2.08 -7.47 -6.34
C GLU A 48 -2.81 -6.81 -7.53
N TRP A 49 -3.12 -7.57 -8.58
CA TRP A 49 -3.83 -7.04 -9.75
C TRP A 49 -5.18 -6.40 -9.38
N LYS A 50 -5.87 -6.90 -8.36
CA LYS A 50 -7.16 -6.37 -7.93
C LYS A 50 -7.02 -5.05 -7.16
N TRP A 51 -5.92 -4.90 -6.42
CA TRP A 51 -5.54 -3.61 -5.83
C TRP A 51 -5.22 -2.59 -6.90
N ARG A 52 -4.41 -2.97 -7.90
CA ARG A 52 -4.08 -2.15 -9.07
C ARG A 52 -5.33 -1.70 -9.81
N ASP A 53 -6.23 -2.63 -10.09
CA ASP A 53 -7.49 -2.36 -10.79
C ASP A 53 -8.38 -1.39 -10.02
N THR A 54 -8.49 -1.59 -8.71
CA THR A 54 -9.30 -0.72 -7.85
C THR A 54 -8.69 0.67 -7.75
N LEU A 55 -7.37 0.76 -7.60
CA LEU A 55 -6.65 2.05 -7.56
C LEU A 55 -6.83 2.82 -8.86
N ALA A 56 -6.62 2.17 -10.02
CA ALA A 56 -6.82 2.78 -11.33
C ALA A 56 -8.25 3.27 -11.51
N LYS A 57 -9.24 2.48 -11.11
CA LYS A 57 -10.65 2.89 -11.17
C LYS A 57 -10.94 4.11 -10.30
N VAL A 58 -10.42 4.14 -9.07
CA VAL A 58 -10.62 5.27 -8.13
C VAL A 58 -9.98 6.55 -8.65
N LEU A 59 -8.81 6.45 -9.30
CA LEU A 59 -8.06 7.59 -9.80
C LEU A 59 -8.37 7.96 -11.25
N GLY A 60 -9.24 7.22 -11.94
CA GLY A 60 -9.50 7.41 -13.38
C GLY A 60 -8.26 7.16 -14.25
N GLY A 61 -7.34 6.29 -13.80
CA GLY A 61 -6.06 6.02 -14.46
C GLY A 61 -6.09 4.84 -15.43
N GLN A 62 -5.16 4.86 -16.37
CA GLN A 62 -4.80 3.73 -17.22
C GLN A 62 -3.97 2.73 -16.41
N ARG A 63 -4.34 1.45 -16.48
CA ARG A 63 -3.55 0.35 -15.89
C ARG A 63 -2.44 -0.06 -16.82
N GLU A 64 -1.35 -0.53 -16.24
CA GLU A 64 -0.37 -1.35 -16.95
C GLU A 64 0.14 -0.67 -18.25
N ALA A 65 0.41 0.64 -18.17
CA ALA A 65 0.85 1.43 -19.32
C ALA A 65 2.30 1.04 -19.68
N SER A 66 2.49 0.48 -20.87
CA SER A 66 3.82 0.08 -21.35
C SER A 66 4.73 1.29 -21.53
N VAL A 67 5.95 1.17 -21.04
CA VAL A 67 7.03 2.14 -21.20
C VAL A 67 8.31 1.41 -21.59
N GLU A 68 9.32 2.13 -22.07
CA GLU A 68 10.62 1.51 -22.33
C GLU A 68 11.18 0.90 -21.03
N GLY A 69 11.56 -0.39 -21.09
CA GLY A 69 12.13 -1.09 -19.94
C GLY A 69 11.15 -1.47 -18.83
N GLY A 70 9.83 -1.37 -19.04
CA GLY A 70 8.87 -1.83 -18.04
C GLY A 70 7.43 -1.40 -18.29
N ARG A 71 6.70 -1.21 -17.19
CA ARG A 71 5.28 -0.89 -17.23
C ARG A 71 4.87 -0.16 -15.96
N VAL A 72 4.14 0.94 -16.12
CA VAL A 72 3.58 1.70 -15.00
C VAL A 72 2.32 1.00 -14.51
N ASP A 73 2.20 0.73 -13.21
CA ASP A 73 1.03 0.07 -12.64
C ASP A 73 -0.25 0.87 -12.86
N VAL A 74 -0.24 2.16 -12.51
CA VAL A 74 -1.33 3.09 -12.77
C VAL A 74 -0.77 4.42 -13.28
N LEU A 75 -1.25 4.86 -14.44
CA LEU A 75 -0.89 6.13 -15.06
C LEU A 75 -2.12 7.03 -15.13
N THR A 76 -2.01 8.26 -14.65
CA THR A 76 -3.04 9.29 -14.75
C THR A 76 -2.51 10.48 -15.54
N GLU A 77 -3.34 11.50 -15.75
CA GLU A 77 -2.89 12.77 -16.34
C GLU A 77 -1.78 13.45 -15.52
N GLN A 78 -1.67 13.17 -14.22
CA GLN A 78 -0.76 13.88 -13.30
C GLN A 78 0.31 12.99 -12.66
N TRP A 79 0.04 11.69 -12.53
CA TRP A 79 0.83 10.78 -11.71
C TRP A 79 1.21 9.51 -12.47
N ALA A 80 2.47 9.10 -12.29
CA ALA A 80 2.93 7.74 -12.54
C ALA A 80 3.03 7.03 -11.19
N ILE A 81 2.27 5.95 -11.03
CA ILE A 81 2.08 5.29 -9.75
C ILE A 81 2.61 3.87 -9.83
N GLU A 82 3.46 3.52 -8.87
CA GLU A 82 3.92 2.15 -8.62
C GLU A 82 3.21 1.60 -7.38
N LEU A 83 2.60 0.42 -7.49
CA LEU A 83 1.85 -0.21 -6.39
C LEU A 83 2.62 -1.43 -5.88
N ASP A 84 2.99 -1.41 -4.60
CA ASP A 84 3.77 -2.51 -4.03
C ASP A 84 3.42 -2.82 -2.57
N TRP A 85 3.94 -3.94 -2.08
CA TRP A 85 3.91 -4.29 -0.67
C TRP A 85 4.96 -3.49 0.11
N PRO A 86 4.68 -3.11 1.37
CA PRO A 86 5.62 -2.31 2.18
C PRO A 86 7.01 -2.91 2.36
N HIS A 87 7.20 -4.23 2.20
CA HIS A 87 8.51 -4.87 2.34
C HIS A 87 9.39 -4.77 1.08
N LYS A 88 8.83 -4.36 -0.06
CA LYS A 88 9.50 -4.21 -1.36
C LYS A 88 9.74 -2.76 -1.78
N TRP A 89 9.41 -1.80 -0.91
CA TRP A 89 9.45 -0.36 -1.17
C TRP A 89 10.75 0.17 -1.80
N HIS A 90 11.91 -0.47 -1.57
CA HIS A 90 13.17 -0.10 -2.23
C HIS A 90 13.13 -0.28 -3.75
N GLU A 91 12.54 -1.38 -4.23
CA GLU A 91 12.36 -1.65 -5.66
C GLU A 91 11.37 -0.65 -6.25
N GLY A 92 10.24 -0.43 -5.56
CA GLY A 92 9.22 0.54 -5.97
C GLY A 92 9.72 1.99 -6.09
N ILE A 93 10.68 2.42 -5.27
CA ILE A 93 11.31 3.75 -5.43
C ILE A 93 12.05 3.87 -6.77
N GLY A 94 12.81 2.85 -7.15
CA GLY A 94 13.54 2.87 -8.42
C GLY A 94 12.60 2.90 -9.62
N GLN A 95 11.56 2.07 -9.58
CA GLN A 95 10.52 1.98 -10.60
C GLN A 95 9.75 3.30 -10.75
N VAL A 96 9.22 3.85 -9.65
CA VAL A 96 8.39 5.05 -9.72
C VAL A 96 9.15 6.27 -10.23
N LEU A 97 10.44 6.43 -9.87
CA LEU A 97 11.28 7.52 -10.38
C LEU A 97 11.54 7.38 -11.88
N HIS A 98 11.85 6.17 -12.34
CA HIS A 98 12.04 5.88 -13.75
C HIS A 98 10.75 6.16 -14.55
N TYR A 99 9.62 5.64 -14.09
CA TYR A 99 8.34 5.77 -14.78
C TYR A 99 7.82 7.21 -14.82
N ALA A 100 7.98 7.96 -13.73
CA ALA A 100 7.67 9.39 -13.68
C ALA A 100 8.46 10.19 -14.73
N MET A 101 9.76 9.91 -14.85
CA MET A 101 10.61 10.55 -15.85
C MET A 101 10.19 10.22 -17.28
N LEU A 102 9.92 8.94 -17.60
CA LEU A 102 9.53 8.53 -18.96
C LEU A 102 8.17 9.08 -19.40
N THR A 103 7.26 9.31 -18.45
CA THR A 103 5.88 9.72 -18.74
C THR A 103 5.63 11.21 -18.55
N ASP A 104 6.64 11.97 -18.10
CA ASP A 104 6.50 13.37 -17.66
C ASP A 104 5.34 13.55 -16.66
N ARG A 105 5.35 12.72 -15.61
CA ARG A 105 4.36 12.70 -14.54
C ARG A 105 5.03 12.76 -13.17
N LYS A 106 4.27 13.12 -12.14
CA LYS A 106 4.77 13.13 -10.77
C LYS A 106 4.82 11.70 -10.20
N PRO A 107 5.90 11.30 -9.51
CA PRO A 107 6.03 9.96 -8.95
C PRO A 107 5.16 9.77 -7.70
N VAL A 108 4.43 8.65 -7.65
CA VAL A 108 3.67 8.21 -6.47
C VAL A 108 4.00 6.77 -6.15
N LEU A 109 4.52 6.51 -4.94
CA LEU A 109 4.63 5.15 -4.43
C LEU A 109 3.36 4.82 -3.65
N ALA A 110 2.62 3.82 -4.11
CA ALA A 110 1.42 3.32 -3.46
C ALA A 110 1.74 2.03 -2.70
N LEU A 111 1.44 1.98 -1.39
CA LEU A 111 1.70 0.81 -0.55
C LEU A 111 0.40 0.14 -0.09
N MET A 112 0.32 -1.19 -0.28
CA MET A 112 -0.80 -2.00 0.20
C MET A 112 -0.71 -2.24 1.72
N SER A 113 -1.80 -1.96 2.45
CA SER A 113 -1.90 -2.23 3.89
C SER A 113 -2.76 -3.47 4.16
N HIS A 114 -2.42 -4.24 5.19
CA HIS A 114 -3.35 -5.23 5.76
C HIS A 114 -4.31 -4.63 6.80
N ALA A 115 -3.96 -3.47 7.36
CA ALA A 115 -4.80 -2.74 8.30
C ALA A 115 -5.85 -1.94 7.53
N ARG A 116 -7.11 -1.99 8.00
CA ARG A 116 -8.26 -1.32 7.36
C ARG A 116 -8.37 0.17 7.72
N SER A 117 -7.67 0.57 8.78
CA SER A 117 -7.57 1.96 9.23
C SER A 117 -6.19 2.21 9.88
N PRO A 118 -5.72 3.47 9.94
CA PRO A 118 -4.46 3.82 10.59
C PRO A 118 -4.40 3.40 12.07
N GLU A 119 -5.52 3.48 12.79
CA GLU A 119 -5.63 3.13 14.21
C GLU A 119 -5.43 1.63 14.46
N THR A 120 -5.77 0.80 13.48
CA THR A 120 -5.57 -0.66 13.53
C THR A 120 -4.19 -1.08 13.03
N MET A 121 -3.36 -0.13 12.59
CA MET A 121 -2.06 -0.41 12.04
C MET A 121 -1.04 -0.72 13.15
N HIS A 122 -0.31 -1.81 12.99
CA HIS A 122 0.70 -2.21 13.96
C HIS A 122 1.85 -1.19 14.00
N ARG A 123 2.40 -0.91 15.20
CA ARG A 123 3.49 0.05 15.41
C ARG A 123 4.68 -0.15 14.46
N LYS A 124 5.08 -1.41 14.20
CA LYS A 124 6.19 -1.71 13.27
C LYS A 124 5.89 -1.29 11.82
N THR A 125 4.63 -1.36 11.41
CA THR A 125 4.22 -0.91 10.08
C THR A 125 4.28 0.61 10.01
N LEU A 126 3.80 1.32 11.04
CA LEU A 126 3.91 2.78 11.13
C LEU A 126 5.37 3.26 11.08
N GLN A 127 6.26 2.65 11.88
CA GLN A 127 7.70 2.95 11.84
C GLN A 127 8.32 2.71 10.45
N ARG A 128 7.84 1.70 9.72
CA ARG A 128 8.28 1.47 8.36
C ARG A 128 7.76 2.56 7.42
N LEU A 129 6.49 2.95 7.53
CA LEU A 129 5.92 4.04 6.73
C LEU A 129 6.64 5.36 6.97
N GLU A 130 7.02 5.67 8.22
CA GLU A 130 7.85 6.83 8.55
C GLU A 130 9.21 6.80 7.84
N LEU A 131 9.86 5.64 7.78
CA LEU A 131 11.11 5.46 7.04
C LEU A 131 10.90 5.66 5.53
N VAL A 132 9.88 5.01 4.96
CA VAL A 132 9.55 5.11 3.54
C VAL A 132 9.24 6.56 3.17
N GLU A 133 8.43 7.26 3.97
CA GLU A 133 8.06 8.66 3.75
C GLU A 133 9.29 9.57 3.77
N LYS A 134 10.19 9.39 4.75
CA LYS A 134 11.44 10.16 4.80
C LYS A 134 12.24 10.00 3.51
N THR A 135 12.31 8.79 2.95
CA THR A 135 13.00 8.54 1.69
C THR A 135 12.24 9.11 0.50
N CYS A 136 10.93 8.85 0.39
CA CYS A 136 10.08 9.37 -0.68
C CYS A 136 10.21 10.90 -0.77
N ARG A 137 10.14 11.58 0.37
CA ARG A 137 10.31 13.04 0.47
C ARG A 137 11.66 13.52 -0.07
N ALA A 138 12.75 12.80 0.22
CA ALA A 138 14.08 13.17 -0.27
C ALA A 138 14.20 13.15 -1.80
N TYR A 139 13.33 12.37 -2.47
CA TYR A 139 13.29 12.23 -3.92
C TYR A 139 12.06 12.89 -4.58
N GLY A 140 11.25 13.63 -3.82
CA GLY A 140 10.02 14.27 -4.35
C GLY A 140 8.93 13.27 -4.75
N ILE A 141 8.94 12.07 -4.17
CA ILE A 141 7.93 11.02 -4.37
C ILE A 141 6.80 11.24 -3.36
N ARG A 142 5.54 11.19 -3.80
CA ARG A 142 4.40 11.17 -2.90
C ARG A 142 4.14 9.73 -2.43
N LEU A 143 3.94 9.54 -1.13
CA LEU A 143 3.55 8.25 -0.56
C LEU A 143 2.02 8.17 -0.39
N LEU A 144 1.43 7.10 -0.91
CA LEU A 144 0.02 6.77 -0.78
C LEU A 144 -0.10 5.40 -0.10
N VAL A 145 -0.98 5.25 0.90
CA VAL A 145 -1.19 3.99 1.61
C VAL A 145 -2.63 3.52 1.38
N LEU A 146 -2.79 2.38 0.72
CA LEU A 146 -4.10 1.81 0.40
C LEU A 146 -4.63 1.01 1.57
N LEU A 147 -5.84 1.35 2.04
CA LEU A 147 -6.52 0.69 3.14
C LEU A 147 -7.67 -0.19 2.62
N PRO A 148 -7.59 -1.53 2.76
CA PRO A 148 -8.65 -2.43 2.30
C PRO A 148 -9.91 -2.21 3.13
N GLN A 149 -11.06 -2.12 2.48
CA GLN A 149 -12.36 -1.93 3.15
C GLN A 149 -13.19 -3.21 3.25
N ARG A 150 -12.89 -4.24 2.43
CA ARG A 150 -13.58 -5.52 2.54
C ARG A 150 -12.97 -6.38 3.64
N PRO A 151 -13.79 -7.18 4.34
CA PRO A 151 -13.23 -8.24 5.18
C PRO A 151 -12.41 -9.19 4.29
N PRO A 152 -11.32 -9.78 4.83
CA PRO A 152 -10.62 -10.85 4.13
C PRO A 152 -11.61 -11.96 3.80
N HIS A 153 -11.41 -12.61 2.65
CA HIS A 153 -12.23 -13.75 2.25
C HIS A 153 -11.94 -14.87 3.24
N ARG A 154 -12.74 -14.96 4.31
CA ARG A 154 -12.51 -15.89 5.43
C ARG A 154 -12.02 -17.24 4.92
N SER A 155 -10.92 -17.73 5.51
CA SER A 155 -10.66 -19.16 5.59
C SER A 155 -11.93 -19.81 6.12
N SER A 156 -12.50 -20.72 5.35
CA SER A 156 -13.65 -21.51 5.78
C SER A 156 -13.27 -22.23 7.08
N SER A 157 -13.84 -21.77 8.19
CA SER A 157 -13.93 -22.56 9.40
C SER A 157 -14.94 -23.68 9.17
N THR A 158 -14.55 -24.73 8.46
CA THR A 158 -15.28 -26.01 8.43
C THR A 158 -14.63 -26.98 9.40
N GLY A 159 -15.41 -27.41 10.39
CA GLY A 159 -15.02 -28.47 11.32
C GLY A 159 -14.65 -29.78 10.60
N LYS A 160 -13.53 -30.35 11.07
CA LYS A 160 -13.07 -31.75 11.04
C LYS A 160 -13.71 -32.73 10.04
N ARG A 161 -12.87 -33.28 9.15
CA ARG A 161 -12.48 -34.71 9.09
C ARG A 161 -11.25 -34.92 8.17
N GLY A 162 -10.17 -35.49 8.70
CA GLY A 162 -9.15 -36.25 7.95
C GLY A 162 -8.20 -35.57 6.94
N GLY A 163 -8.22 -34.24 6.78
CA GLY A 163 -7.35 -33.55 5.82
C GLY A 163 -5.90 -33.40 6.30
N ALA A 164 -4.94 -33.66 5.42
CA ALA A 164 -3.50 -33.54 5.65
C ALA A 164 -3.10 -32.33 6.52
N GLN A 165 -2.72 -32.59 7.78
CA GLN A 165 -2.38 -31.55 8.77
C GLN A 165 -0.91 -31.13 8.72
N PHE A 166 -0.07 -31.85 7.99
CA PHE A 166 1.38 -31.66 8.00
C PHE A 166 1.93 -31.50 6.59
N TRP A 167 3.16 -31.01 6.47
CA TRP A 167 3.90 -30.90 5.21
C TRP A 167 5.06 -31.90 5.22
N LEU A 168 5.06 -32.85 4.28
CA LEU A 168 6.14 -33.83 4.09
C LEU A 168 7.08 -33.32 3.01
N ASN A 169 8.35 -33.15 3.36
CA ASN A 169 9.41 -33.03 2.37
C ASN A 169 9.68 -34.42 1.77
N THR A 170 9.36 -34.60 0.49
CA THR A 170 9.42 -35.92 -0.18
C THR A 170 10.85 -36.41 -0.40
N ARG A 171 11.83 -35.50 -0.41
CA ARG A 171 13.25 -35.81 -0.57
C ARG A 171 13.90 -36.38 0.70
N THR A 172 13.50 -35.87 1.86
CA THR A 172 14.12 -36.20 3.16
C THR A 172 13.24 -37.09 4.04
N GLY A 173 11.98 -37.28 3.66
CA GLY A 173 10.98 -37.97 4.45
C GLY A 173 10.60 -37.25 5.75
N VAL A 174 11.00 -35.97 5.92
CA VAL A 174 10.73 -35.20 7.14
C VAL A 174 9.38 -34.49 7.06
N ARG A 175 8.59 -34.64 8.12
CA ARG A 175 7.29 -34.03 8.29
C ARG A 175 7.34 -32.82 9.21
N HIS A 176 6.72 -31.72 8.78
CA HIS A 176 6.64 -30.45 9.50
C HIS A 176 5.19 -30.13 9.88
N ARG A 177 4.97 -29.64 11.11
CA ARG A 177 3.66 -29.18 11.59
C ARG A 177 3.39 -27.72 11.20
N PRO A 178 2.12 -27.27 11.12
CA PRO A 178 1.80 -25.85 10.97
C PRO A 178 2.46 -25.05 12.10
N GLY A 179 3.16 -23.96 11.75
CA GLY A 179 3.97 -23.17 12.69
C GLY A 179 5.46 -23.55 12.74
N CYS A 180 5.88 -24.63 12.07
CA CYS A 180 7.30 -24.87 11.83
C CYS A 180 7.82 -23.95 10.73
N ARG A 181 9.03 -23.38 10.89
CA ARG A 181 9.70 -22.56 9.86
C ARG A 181 9.93 -23.27 8.51
N TYR A 182 9.83 -24.60 8.50
CA TYR A 182 10.00 -25.45 7.31
C TYR A 182 8.68 -26.00 6.76
N TYR A 183 7.55 -25.62 7.36
CA TYR A 183 6.23 -26.00 6.86
C TYR A 183 5.93 -25.30 5.53
N ARG A 184 5.62 -26.08 4.47
CA ARG A 184 5.34 -25.58 3.11
C ARG A 184 6.45 -24.72 2.49
N ASN A 185 7.69 -24.94 2.93
CA ASN A 185 8.84 -24.12 2.55
C ASN A 185 9.89 -24.92 1.76
N THR A 186 9.51 -26.05 1.18
CA THR A 186 10.40 -26.94 0.43
C THR A 186 9.85 -27.10 -0.97
N GLU A 187 10.70 -26.94 -1.99
CA GLU A 187 10.32 -27.10 -3.40
C GLU A 187 9.73 -28.49 -3.69
N GLU A 188 10.29 -29.52 -3.05
CA GLU A 188 9.79 -30.91 -3.11
C GLU A 188 9.03 -31.29 -1.84
N GLY A 189 7.76 -30.92 -1.76
CA GLY A 189 6.91 -31.35 -0.66
C GLY A 189 5.45 -31.52 -1.01
N ARG A 190 4.75 -32.26 -0.16
CA ARG A 190 3.31 -32.47 -0.28
C ARG A 190 2.60 -32.43 1.08
N PRO A 191 1.30 -32.10 1.12
CA PRO A 191 0.50 -32.33 2.30
C PRO A 191 0.51 -33.81 2.70
N CYS A 192 0.54 -34.08 4.00
CA CYS A 192 0.52 -35.43 4.57
C CYS A 192 -0.21 -35.48 5.92
N THR A 193 -0.46 -36.70 6.39
CA THR A 193 -1.04 -37.02 7.71
C THR A 193 0.03 -37.19 8.79
N ALA A 194 -0.39 -37.37 10.05
CA ALA A 194 0.53 -37.55 11.18
C ALA A 194 1.32 -38.87 11.11
N ASP A 195 0.91 -39.81 10.27
CA ASP A 195 1.48 -41.16 10.20
C ASP A 195 2.53 -41.29 9.08
N GLU A 196 2.74 -40.24 8.30
CA GLU A 196 3.64 -40.25 7.12
C GLU A 196 4.99 -39.58 7.39
N GLY A 197 6.09 -40.31 7.20
CA GLY A 197 7.44 -39.78 7.37
C GLY A 197 7.85 -39.56 8.84
N ARG A 198 9.09 -39.09 9.03
CA ARG A 198 9.65 -38.82 10.37
C ARG A 198 9.33 -37.40 10.83
N PRO A 199 8.94 -37.17 12.09
CA PRO A 199 8.70 -35.82 12.58
C PRO A 199 10.00 -35.01 12.59
N CYS A 200 9.93 -33.73 12.21
CA CYS A 200 11.04 -32.80 12.35
C CYS A 200 11.41 -32.66 13.84
N ALA A 201 12.71 -32.66 14.16
CA ALA A 201 13.21 -32.54 15.54
C ALA A 201 12.72 -31.27 16.25
N LEU A 202 12.52 -30.16 15.51
CA LEU A 202 11.95 -28.91 16.03
C LEU A 202 10.41 -28.94 16.16
N CYS A 203 9.78 -29.98 15.60
CA CYS A 203 8.33 -30.19 15.60
C CYS A 203 7.88 -31.30 16.56
N SER A 204 8.80 -31.95 17.26
CA SER A 204 8.46 -32.75 18.44
C SER A 204 8.30 -31.81 19.65
N PRO A 205 7.33 -32.06 20.56
CA PRO A 205 7.37 -31.45 21.89
C PRO A 205 8.59 -31.93 22.68
#